data_AF-A0A0Q5FET3-F1
#
_entry.id   AF-A0A0Q5FET3-F1
#
_cell.length_a   1.000
_cell.length_b   1.000
_cell.length_c   1.000
_cell.angle_alpha   90.00
_cell.angle_beta   90.00
_cell.angle_gamma   90.00
#
_symmetry.space_group_name_H-M   'P 1'
#
loop_
_entity.id
_entity.type
_entity.pdbx_description
1 polymer ?
#
loop_
_entity_poly.entity_id
_entity_poly.type
_entity_poly.pdbx_seq_one_letter_code
_entity_poly.pdbx_strand_id
1 'polypeptide(L)' 'MTSDTFYAKSDRYTQNVAEGSRTMATPALLNTPYGTAEPGVAVYVDQNVRFVIPLGDALRIANQIADIASAHRDSAYDH' A
#
# COMPACT_ATOMS: atom_id res chain seq x y z
N MET A 1 -15.06 -7.11 7.42
CA MET A 1 -14.99 -5.67 7.05
C MET A 1 -15.26 -5.59 5.57
N THR A 2 -16.36 -4.94 5.17
CA THR A 2 -16.61 -4.60 3.76
C THR A 2 -15.48 -3.69 3.30
N SER A 3 -14.80 -4.08 2.22
CA SER A 3 -13.77 -3.26 1.60
C SER A 3 -14.48 -2.09 0.93
N ASP A 4 -14.51 -0.93 1.58
CA ASP A 4 -14.92 0.30 0.92
C ASP A 4 -13.86 0.61 -0.14
N THR A 5 -14.13 0.21 -1.38
CA THR A 5 -13.27 0.50 -2.52
C THR A 5 -13.06 2.00 -2.61
N PHE A 6 -11.80 2.43 -2.60
CA PHE A 6 -11.47 3.83 -2.80
C PHE A 6 -11.65 4.22 -4.27
N TYR A 7 -12.50 5.21 -4.52
CA TYR A 7 -12.68 5.82 -5.83
C TYR A 7 -12.02 7.20 -5.86
N ALA A 8 -10.89 7.31 -6.53
CA ALA A 8 -10.25 8.61 -6.75
C ALA A 8 -11.13 9.53 -7.60
N LYS A 9 -11.19 10.82 -7.26
CA LYS A 9 -11.77 11.82 -8.15
C LYS A 9 -10.96 11.90 -9.46
N SER A 10 -11.64 12.05 -10.59
CA SER A 10 -11.01 12.05 -11.92
C SER A 10 -9.97 13.16 -12.10
N ASP A 11 -10.19 14.32 -11.50
CA ASP A 11 -9.25 15.46 -11.49
C ASP A 11 -7.92 15.17 -10.76
N ARG A 12 -7.91 14.15 -9.89
CA ARG A 12 -6.71 13.71 -9.16
C ARG A 12 -5.98 12.56 -9.84
N TYR A 13 -6.50 11.98 -10.92
CA TYR A 13 -5.92 10.79 -11.55
C TYR A 13 -4.44 10.97 -11.89
N THR A 14 -4.10 12.00 -12.66
CA THR A 14 -2.72 12.25 -13.11
C THR A 14 -1.77 12.45 -11.92
N GLN A 15 -2.21 13.20 -10.90
CA GLN A 15 -1.42 13.42 -9.69
C GLN A 15 -1.18 12.09 -8.95
N ASN A 16 -2.23 11.30 -8.73
CA ASN A 16 -2.15 10.04 -8.00
C ASN A 16 -1.22 9.04 -8.71
N VAL A 17 -1.32 8.92 -10.03
CA VAL A 17 -0.45 8.03 -10.82
C VAL A 17 1.00 8.53 -10.80
N ALA A 18 1.23 9.83 -10.91
CA ALA A 18 2.58 10.42 -10.89
C ALA A 18 3.25 10.32 -9.51
N GLU A 19 2.49 10.43 -8.42
CA GLU A 19 3.01 10.16 -7.07
C GLU A 19 3.24 8.65 -6.85
N GLY A 20 2.33 7.81 -7.33
CA GLY A 20 2.46 6.36 -7.28
C GLY A 20 3.72 5.84 -7.97
N SER A 21 4.06 6.36 -9.16
CA SER A 21 5.26 5.93 -9.91
C SER A 21 6.58 6.29 -9.22
N ARG A 22 6.56 7.25 -8.30
CA ARG A 22 7.70 7.70 -7.49
C ARG A 22 7.68 7.12 -6.08
N THR A 23 6.71 6.25 -5.79
CA THR A 23 6.56 5.59 -4.51
C THR A 23 7.49 4.38 -4.44
N MET A 24 8.23 4.26 -3.34
CA MET A 24 9.11 3.12 -3.07
C MET A 24 8.85 2.58 -1.67
N ALA A 25 9.02 1.28 -1.48
CA ALA A 25 8.90 0.63 -0.18
C ALA A 25 10.19 -0.11 0.15
N THR A 26 10.67 0.01 1.39
CA THR A 26 11.88 -0.70 1.86
C THR A 26 11.64 -1.32 3.24
N PRO A 27 12.29 -2.44 3.59
CA PRO A 27 12.24 -2.99 4.94
C PRO A 27 12.73 -1.99 5.99
N ALA A 28 12.05 -1.94 7.12
CA ALA A 28 12.36 -1.05 8.23
C ALA A 28 12.37 -1.79 9.58
N LEU A 29 13.07 -1.22 10.56
CA LEU A 29 13.00 -1.61 11.97
C LEU A 29 12.46 -0.41 12.75
N LEU A 30 11.34 -0.61 13.45
CA LEU A 30 10.65 0.43 14.20
C LEU A 30 10.99 0.29 15.67
N ASN A 31 11.55 1.35 16.25
CA ASN A 31 11.80 1.39 17.68
C ASN A 31 10.50 1.73 18.41
N THR A 32 10.02 0.80 19.22
CA THR A 32 8.81 0.98 20.01
C THR A 32 9.10 1.86 21.24
N PRO A 33 8.08 2.50 21.82
CA PRO A 33 8.22 3.25 23.08
C PRO A 33 8.72 2.40 24.26
N TYR A 34 8.66 1.06 24.14
CA TYR A 34 9.07 0.12 25.17
C TYR A 34 10.52 -0.36 25.01
N GLY A 35 11.27 0.23 24.06
CA GLY A 35 12.67 -0.10 23.82
C GLY A 35 12.88 -1.40 23.04
N THR A 36 11.82 -1.95 22.44
CA THR A 36 11.92 -3.10 21.53
C THR A 36 11.96 -2.62 20.08
N ALA A 37 12.45 -3.47 19.17
CA ALA A 37 12.36 -3.22 17.74
C ALA A 37 11.33 -4.17 17.11
N GLU A 38 10.47 -3.64 16.25
CA GLU A 38 9.53 -4.42 15.44
C GLU A 38 9.81 -4.24 13.94
N PRO A 39 9.66 -5.28 13.11
CA PRO A 39 9.82 -5.15 11.67
C PRO A 39 8.66 -4.37 11.04
N GLY A 40 8.98 -3.58 10.03
CA GLY A 40 8.01 -2.81 9.26
C GLY A 40 8.46 -2.56 7.83
N VAL A 41 7.68 -1.73 7.13
CA VAL A 41 7.94 -1.28 5.76
C VAL A 41 7.83 0.24 5.73
N ALA A 42 8.93 0.91 5.41
CA ALA A 42 8.93 2.35 5.21
C ALA A 42 8.53 2.67 3.76
N VAL A 43 7.58 3.60 3.60
CA VAL A 43 7.09 4.06 2.31
C VAL A 43 7.61 5.46 2.03
N TYR A 44 8.22 5.62 0.86
CA TYR A 44 8.85 6.85 0.39
C TYR A 44 8.13 7.39 -0.83
N VAL A 45 8.12 8.71 -0.98
CA VAL A 45 7.82 9.39 -2.24
C VAL A 45 8.94 10.41 -2.48
N ASP A 46 9.60 10.35 -3.64
CA ASP A 46 10.75 11.20 -3.96
C ASP A 46 11.82 11.21 -2.84
N GLN A 47 12.19 10.03 -2.33
CA GLN A 47 13.18 9.84 -1.26
C GLN A 47 12.76 10.36 0.14
N ASN A 48 11.56 10.93 0.29
CA ASN A 48 11.05 11.37 1.58
C ASN A 48 10.15 10.29 2.19
N VAL A 49 10.43 9.90 3.44
CA VAL A 49 9.55 8.98 4.20
C VAL A 49 8.19 9.65 4.38
N ARG A 50 7.13 9.00 3.87
CA ARG A 50 5.75 9.47 4.05
C ARG A 50 5.11 8.86 5.26
N PHE A 51 5.27 7.55 5.43
CA PHE A 51 4.76 6.80 6.56
C PHE A 51 5.47 5.45 6.64
N VAL A 52 5.29 4.78 7.78
CA VAL A 52 5.85 3.46 8.04
C VAL A 52 4.73 2.54 8.49
N ILE A 53 4.71 1.32 7.96
CA ILE A 53 3.67 0.32 8.21
C ILE A 53 4.29 -0.83 9.00
N PRO A 54 3.71 -1.26 10.14
CA PRO A 54 4.12 -2.49 10.80
C PRO A 54 4.00 -3.70 9.86
N LEU A 55 4.88 -4.69 10.00
CA LEU A 55 4.94 -5.82 9.06
C LEU A 55 3.60 -6.56 8.92
N GLY A 56 2.88 -6.77 10.02
CA GLY A 56 1.59 -7.45 10.00
C GLY A 56 0.56 -6.73 9.12
N ASP A 57 0.51 -5.39 9.20
CA ASP A 57 -0.37 -4.58 8.37
C ASP A 57 0.09 -4.52 6.92
N ALA A 58 1.41 -4.48 6.66
CA ALA A 58 1.95 -4.53 5.31
C ALA A 58 1.54 -5.82 4.59
N LEU A 59 1.63 -6.97 5.28
CA LEU A 59 1.19 -8.26 4.75
C LEU A 59 -0.32 -8.31 4.51
N ARG A 60 -1.12 -7.79 5.45
CA ARG A 60 -2.57 -7.70 5.29
C ARG A 60 -2.95 -6.86 4.06
N ILE A 61 -2.33 -5.70 3.87
CA ILE A 61 -2.56 -4.82 2.72
C ILE A 61 -2.14 -5.51 1.42
N ALA A 62 -0.98 -6.18 1.39
CA ALA A 62 -0.51 -6.90 0.21
C ALA A 62 -1.49 -8.00 -0.22
N ASN A 63 -2.02 -8.77 0.73
CA ASN A 63 -3.05 -9.78 0.46
C ASN A 63 -4.33 -9.15 -0.10
N GLN A 64 -4.82 -8.05 0.50
CA GLN A 64 -6.00 -7.35 -0.02
C GLN A 64 -5.80 -6.85 -1.46
N ILE A 65 -4.61 -6.36 -1.81
CA ILE A 65 -4.28 -5.96 -3.18
C ILE A 65 -4.29 -7.18 -4.12
N ALA A 66 -3.70 -8.30 -3.70
CA ALA A 66 -3.66 -9.54 -4.47
C ALA A 66 -5.08 -10.09 -4.74
N ASP A 67 -5.95 -10.03 -3.74
CA ASP A 67 -7.35 -10.45 -3.85
C ASP A 67 -8.12 -9.58 -4.86
N ILE A 68 -7.96 -8.24 -4.78
CA ILE A 68 -8.59 -7.31 -5.74
C ILE A 68 -8.10 -7.55 -7.16
N ALA A 69 -6.80 -7.75 -7.35
CA ALA A 69 -6.20 -8.00 -8.66
C ALA A 69 -6.67 -9.34 -9.27
N SER A 70 -6.92 -10.33 -8.43
CA SER A 70 -7.45 -11.64 -8.86
C SER A 70 -8.92 -11.55 -9.26
N ALA A 71 -9.75 -10.87 -8.46
CA ALA A 71 -11.16 -10.66 -8.78
C ALA A 71 -11.39 -9.91 -10.10
N HIS A 72 -10.53 -8.92 -10.42
CA HIS A 72 -10.58 -8.21 -11.70
C HIS A 72 -10.18 -9.09 -12.89
N ARG A 73 -9.30 -10.06 -12.68
CA ARG A 73 -8.87 -10.99 -13.74
C ARG A 73 -10.00 -11.91 -14.14
N ASP A 74 -10.66 -12.52 -13.17
CA ASP A 74 -11.73 -13.49 -13.45
C ASP A 74 -12.93 -12.82 -14.12
N SER A 75 -13.22 -11.56 -13.76
CA SER A 75 -14.28 -10.75 -14.40
C SER A 75 -14.00 -10.40 -15.87
N ALA A 76 -12.73 -10.46 -16.31
CA ALA A 76 -12.34 -10.15 -17.70
C ALA A 76 -12.39 -11.37 -18.63
N TYR A 77 -12.50 -12.60 -18.09
CA TYR A 77 -12.54 -13.84 -18.87
C TYR A 77 -13.97 -14.41 -19.06
N ASP A 78 -14.98 -13.83 -18.41
CA ASP A 78 -16.40 -14.21 -18.53
C ASP A 78 -17.18 -13.40 -19.59
N HIS A 79 -16.48 -12.71 -20.52
CA HIS A 79 -17.07 -11.96 -21.63
C HIS A 79 -16.54 -12.40 -23.01
#